data_AF-A0A7G2LXB7-F1
#
_entry.id   AF-A0A7G2LXB7-F1
#
_cell.length_a   1.000
_cell.length_b   1.000
_cell.length_c   1.000
_cell.angle_alpha   90.00
_cell.angle_beta   90.00
_cell.angle_gamma   90.00
#
_symmetry.space_group_name_H-M   'P 1'
#
loop_
_entity.id
_entity.type
_entity.pdbx_description
1 polymer ?
#
loop_
_entity_poly.entity_id
_entity_poly.type
_entity_poly.pdbx_seq_one_letter_code
_entity_poly.pdbx_strand_id
1 'polypeptide(L)'
;MVVKMNLKHVDELSGGRKRFRRRYPKSLVPVLGEAVFQVAMKAREGGALVSEWESLMKTYDRNVAKAERAAGVAGADDRLSPLELWREARRDAAAMLAAFKDDLTEDERRELLGDELERREADPVLYRAVVEPDAPEPKPTLLDAKN
;
A
#
# COMPACT_ATOMS: atom_id res chain seq x y z
N MET A 1 -3.65 32.01 20.13
CA MET A 1 -2.46 31.16 20.32
C MET A 1 -2.50 30.08 19.23
N VAL A 2 -1.66 30.17 18.20
CA VAL A 2 -1.65 29.18 17.09
C VAL A 2 -0.68 28.07 17.47
N VAL A 3 -1.20 26.88 17.74
CA VAL A 3 -0.37 25.69 17.99
C VAL A 3 0.22 25.28 16.64
N LYS A 4 1.49 25.61 16.39
CA LYS A 4 2.25 25.02 15.28
C LYS A 4 2.49 23.54 15.60
N MET A 5 1.63 22.66 15.10
CA MET A 5 1.86 21.23 15.16
C MET A 5 2.95 20.87 14.14
N ASN A 6 4.17 20.61 14.62
CA ASN A 6 5.26 20.09 13.79
C ASN A 6 5.01 18.59 13.54
N LEU A 7 4.31 18.28 12.45
CA LEU A 7 4.10 16.91 12.00
C LEU A 7 5.41 16.31 11.49
N LYS A 8 5.75 15.10 11.96
CA LYS A 8 6.99 14.42 11.56
C LYS A 8 6.95 14.06 10.08
N HIS A 9 8.11 14.15 9.42
CA HIS A 9 8.28 13.77 8.02
C HIS A 9 7.42 14.58 7.04
N VAL A 10 6.97 15.78 7.43
CA VAL A 10 6.25 16.71 6.55
C VAL A 10 7.17 17.88 6.20
N ASP A 11 7.50 18.01 4.91
CA ASP A 11 8.20 19.17 4.36
C ASP A 11 7.17 20.23 3.97
N GLU A 12 7.46 21.50 4.29
CA GLU A 12 6.74 22.64 3.73
C GLU A 12 7.40 23.08 2.41
N LEU A 13 6.59 23.19 1.36
CA LEU A 13 6.98 23.63 0.03
C LEU A 13 6.48 25.05 -0.22
N SER A 14 6.99 25.66 -1.31
CA SER A 14 6.55 26.98 -1.74
C SER A 14 5.02 27.04 -1.95
N GLY A 15 4.41 28.14 -1.49
CA GLY A 15 2.97 28.36 -1.58
C GLY A 15 2.13 27.57 -0.57
N GLY A 16 2.69 27.18 0.57
CA GLY A 16 1.95 26.52 1.66
C GLY A 16 1.54 25.08 1.36
N ARG A 17 2.14 24.47 0.34
CA ARG A 17 1.95 23.05 0.02
C ARG A 17 2.76 22.21 1.00
N LYS A 18 2.27 21.03 1.34
CA LYS A 18 2.94 20.11 2.25
C LYS A 18 3.23 18.81 1.54
N ARG A 19 4.32 18.15 1.92
CA ARG A 19 4.71 16.87 1.36
C ARG A 19 5.20 15.95 2.45
N PHE A 20 4.63 14.76 2.51
CA PHE A 20 5.18 13.71 3.35
C PHE A 20 6.40 13.10 2.67
N ARG A 21 7.51 13.00 3.39
CA ARG A 21 8.75 12.41 2.90
C ARG A 21 9.45 11.62 4.00
N ARG A 22 9.49 10.30 3.85
CA ARG A 22 10.19 9.39 4.77
C ARG A 22 11.07 8.43 3.98
N ARG A 23 12.31 8.23 4.43
CA ARG A 23 13.25 7.29 3.80
C ARG A 23 12.94 5.87 4.23
N TYR A 24 12.97 4.93 3.29
CA TYR A 24 12.89 3.52 3.62
C TYR A 24 14.21 3.01 4.23
N PRO A 25 14.19 1.96 5.07
CA PRO A 25 15.38 1.27 5.51
C PRO A 25 16.24 0.80 4.33
N LYS A 26 17.56 0.94 4.43
CA LYS A 26 18.50 0.60 3.32
C LYS A 26 18.38 -0.86 2.86
N SER A 27 18.05 -1.77 3.78
CA SER A 27 17.82 -3.19 3.50
C SER A 27 16.61 -3.45 2.61
N LEU A 28 15.63 -2.54 2.59
CA LEU A 28 14.38 -2.70 1.87
C LEU A 28 14.35 -1.97 0.53
N VAL A 29 15.31 -1.09 0.26
CA VAL A 29 15.42 -0.35 -1.01
C VAL A 29 15.52 -1.28 -2.23
N PRO A 30 16.29 -2.40 -2.19
CA PRO A 30 16.32 -3.33 -3.32
C PRO A 30 14.97 -4.00 -3.60
N VAL A 31 14.12 -4.16 -2.58
CA VAL A 31 12.82 -4.83 -2.66
C VAL A 31 11.71 -3.87 -3.07
N LEU A 32 11.72 -2.64 -2.53
CA LEU A 32 10.73 -1.62 -2.84
C LEU A 32 10.99 -0.89 -4.17
N GLY A 33 12.22 -0.96 -4.70
CA GLY A 33 12.63 -0.22 -5.90
C GLY A 33 12.77 1.30 -5.70
N GLU A 34 12.30 1.82 -4.56
CA GLU A 34 12.36 3.24 -4.19
C GLU A 34 13.05 3.43 -2.84
N ALA A 35 13.88 4.47 -2.72
CA ALA A 35 14.58 4.78 -1.47
C ALA A 35 13.77 5.65 -0.50
N VAL A 36 12.72 6.32 -0.99
CA VAL A 36 11.98 7.33 -0.24
C VAL A 36 10.49 7.25 -0.58
N PHE A 37 9.66 7.12 0.44
CA PHE A 37 8.23 7.33 0.31
C PHE A 37 7.93 8.82 0.31
N GLN A 38 7.44 9.33 -0.81
CA GLN A 38 7.17 10.75 -1.00
C GLN A 38 5.78 10.98 -1.57
N VAL A 39 4.92 11.67 -0.83
CA VAL A 39 3.55 11.98 -1.25
C VAL A 39 3.23 13.44 -1.01
N ALA A 40 2.74 14.13 -2.04
CA ALA A 40 2.22 15.50 -1.89
C ALA A 40 0.90 15.46 -1.12
N MET A 41 0.82 16.22 -0.03
CA MET A 41 -0.38 16.29 0.79
C MET A 41 -1.38 17.27 0.17
N LYS A 42 -2.65 16.89 0.14
CA LYS A 42 -3.73 17.73 -0.37
C LYS A 42 -4.14 18.79 0.66
N ALA A 43 -4.18 18.40 1.92
CA ALA A 43 -4.47 19.31 3.02
C ALA A 43 -3.27 20.22 3.32
N ARG A 44 -3.56 21.49 3.61
CA ARG A 44 -2.54 22.50 3.91
C ARG A 44 -2.44 22.78 5.42
N GLU A 45 -3.54 22.65 6.15
CA GLU A 45 -3.64 23.00 7.56
C GLU A 45 -4.80 22.28 8.28
N GLY A 46 -4.83 22.40 9.61
CA GLY A 46 -5.93 21.93 10.46
C GLY A 46 -6.01 20.42 10.62
N GLY A 47 -7.18 19.93 11.06
CA GLY A 47 -7.42 18.52 11.35
C GLY A 47 -7.32 17.61 10.12
N ALA A 48 -7.68 18.10 8.93
CA ALA A 48 -7.55 17.35 7.68
C ALA A 48 -6.10 16.99 7.37
N LEU A 49 -5.16 17.87 7.70
CA LEU A 49 -3.72 17.61 7.55
C LEU A 49 -3.26 16.48 8.49
N VAL A 50 -3.77 16.46 9.73
CA VAL A 50 -3.44 15.43 10.72
C VAL A 50 -3.98 14.07 10.26
N SER A 51 -5.23 14.01 9.81
CA SER A 51 -5.81 12.76 9.28
C SER A 51 -5.06 12.25 8.04
N GLU A 52 -4.70 13.13 7.11
CA GLU A 52 -3.91 12.75 5.93
C GLU A 52 -2.51 12.26 6.34
N TRP A 53 -1.86 12.94 7.30
CA TRP A 53 -0.57 12.52 7.84
C TRP A 53 -0.64 11.14 8.51
N GLU A 54 -1.65 10.85 9.33
CA GLU A 54 -1.84 9.53 9.94
C GLU A 54 -2.07 8.44 8.89
N SER A 55 -2.85 8.75 7.84
CA SER A 55 -3.06 7.83 6.72
C SER A 55 -1.76 7.51 5.97
N LEU A 56 -0.92 8.54 5.73
CA LEU A 56 0.38 8.38 5.06
C LEU A 56 1.39 7.62 5.94
N MET A 57 1.37 7.83 7.25
CA MET A 57 2.17 7.05 8.20
C MET A 57 1.77 5.57 8.17
N LYS A 58 0.47 5.25 8.25
CA LYS A 58 -0.03 3.88 8.16
C LYS A 58 0.32 3.22 6.83
N THR A 59 0.24 3.98 5.73
CA THR A 59 0.61 3.49 4.39
C THR A 59 2.11 3.16 4.33
N TYR A 60 2.95 4.04 4.87
CA TYR A 60 4.39 3.78 4.96
C TYR A 60 4.67 2.52 5.76
N ASP A 61 4.07 2.38 6.94
CA ASP A 61 4.32 1.24 7.83
C ASP A 61 3.86 -0.07 7.17
N ARG A 62 2.75 -0.05 6.42
CA ARG A 62 2.29 -1.19 5.59
C ARG A 62 3.30 -1.55 4.50
N ASN A 63 3.82 -0.57 3.78
CA ASN A 63 4.81 -0.81 2.72
C ASN A 63 6.10 -1.40 3.27
N VAL A 64 6.57 -0.91 4.42
CA VAL A 64 7.73 -1.45 5.12
C VAL A 64 7.46 -2.90 5.55
N ALA A 65 6.33 -3.18 6.20
CA ALA A 65 5.98 -4.53 6.62
C ALA A 65 5.88 -5.51 5.43
N LYS A 66 5.29 -5.07 4.31
CA LYS A 66 5.23 -5.87 3.07
C LYS A 66 6.62 -6.13 2.49
N ALA A 67 7.48 -5.12 2.47
CA ALA A 67 8.85 -5.26 1.99
C ALA A 67 9.73 -6.12 2.91
N GLU A 68 9.58 -6.01 4.23
CA GLU A 68 10.28 -6.85 5.21
C GLU A 68 9.87 -8.32 5.05
N ARG A 69 8.57 -8.59 4.84
CA ARG A 69 8.05 -9.92 4.50
C ARG A 69 8.67 -10.45 3.20
N ALA A 70 8.67 -9.66 2.13
CA ALA A 70 9.23 -10.04 0.84
C ALA A 70 10.76 -10.23 0.88
N ALA A 71 11.48 -9.43 1.67
CA ALA A 71 12.93 -9.51 1.84
C ALA A 71 13.39 -10.71 2.68
N GLY A 72 12.46 -11.44 3.32
CA GLY A 72 12.80 -12.55 4.21
C GLY A 72 13.64 -12.13 5.42
N VAL A 73 13.68 -10.83 5.76
CA VAL A 73 14.41 -10.31 6.91
C VAL A 73 13.67 -10.74 8.17
N ALA A 74 14.17 -11.83 8.76
CA ALA A 74 13.49 -12.57 9.80
C ALA A 74 13.41 -11.80 11.13
N GLY A 75 12.19 -11.35 11.43
CA GLY A 75 11.64 -11.12 12.78
C GLY A 75 10.14 -11.42 12.85
N ALA A 76 9.53 -11.89 11.76
CA ALA A 76 8.09 -12.11 11.61
C ALA A 76 7.81 -13.61 11.43
N ASP A 77 7.39 -14.25 12.51
CA ASP A 77 6.50 -15.43 12.44
C ASP A 77 5.11 -15.02 11.85
N ASP A 78 4.91 -13.72 11.55
CA ASP A 78 3.79 -13.10 10.79
C ASP A 78 3.93 -13.29 9.27
N ARG A 79 4.16 -14.53 8.82
CA ARG A 79 3.70 -14.85 7.46
C ARG A 79 2.18 -14.78 7.52
N LEU A 80 1.59 -13.71 7.00
CA LEU A 80 0.14 -13.62 6.83
C LEU A 80 -0.37 -14.95 6.33
N SER A 81 -1.43 -15.46 6.97
CA SER A 81 -2.02 -16.71 6.54
C SER A 81 -2.41 -16.60 5.04
N PRO A 82 -2.54 -17.74 4.34
CA PRO A 82 -3.02 -17.73 2.96
C PRO A 82 -4.32 -16.94 2.76
N LEU A 83 -5.19 -16.92 3.78
CA LEU A 83 -6.45 -16.17 3.79
C LEU A 83 -6.24 -14.67 4.00
N GLU A 84 -5.33 -14.27 4.88
CA GLU A 84 -4.98 -12.86 5.10
C GLU A 84 -4.30 -12.26 3.87
N LEU A 85 -3.41 -13.01 3.22
CA LEU A 85 -2.82 -12.64 1.94
C LEU A 85 -3.89 -12.48 0.85
N TRP A 86 -4.87 -13.39 0.79
CA TRP A 86 -5.99 -13.28 -0.14
C TRP A 86 -6.85 -12.04 0.12
N ARG A 87 -7.16 -11.74 1.39
CA ARG A 87 -7.92 -10.55 1.78
C ARG A 87 -7.17 -9.25 1.50
N GLU A 88 -5.86 -9.22 1.76
CA GLU A 88 -4.98 -8.08 1.43
C GLU A 88 -4.94 -7.88 -0.09
N ALA A 89 -4.71 -8.95 -0.86
CA ALA A 89 -4.71 -8.95 -2.32
C ALA A 89 -6.05 -8.44 -2.90
N ARG A 90 -7.20 -8.90 -2.39
CA ARG A 90 -8.51 -8.38 -2.86
C ARG A 90 -8.72 -6.91 -2.54
N ARG A 91 -8.26 -6.44 -1.38
CA ARG A 91 -8.35 -5.02 -1.01
C ARG A 91 -7.45 -4.16 -1.89
N ASP A 92 -6.22 -4.60 -2.13
CA ASP A 92 -5.27 -3.92 -3.00
C ASP A 92 -5.80 -3.89 -4.45
N ALA A 93 -6.32 -5.01 -4.96
CA ALA A 93 -6.97 -5.08 -6.27
C ALA A 93 -8.14 -4.10 -6.41
N ALA A 94 -9.06 -4.08 -5.43
CA ALA A 94 -10.19 -3.15 -5.43
C ALA A 94 -9.74 -1.68 -5.37
N ALA A 95 -8.71 -1.37 -4.58
CA ALA A 95 -8.16 -0.02 -4.48
C ALA A 95 -7.49 0.42 -5.80
N MET A 96 -6.77 -0.49 -6.47
CA MET A 96 -6.17 -0.23 -7.77
C MET A 96 -7.23 0.00 -8.85
N LEU A 97 -8.28 -0.85 -8.91
CA LEU A 97 -9.40 -0.67 -9.83
C LEU A 97 -10.17 0.63 -9.61
N ALA A 98 -10.35 1.04 -8.34
CA ALA A 98 -10.99 2.31 -7.99
C ALA A 98 -10.11 3.54 -8.26
N ALA A 99 -8.80 3.36 -8.42
CA ALA A 99 -7.86 4.45 -8.73
C ALA A 99 -7.84 4.82 -10.21
N PHE A 100 -8.35 3.98 -11.10
CA PHE A 100 -8.58 4.31 -12.50
C PHE A 100 -9.59 5.46 -12.60
N LYS A 101 -9.21 6.53 -13.31
CA LYS A 101 -9.97 7.78 -13.49
C LYS A 101 -10.33 7.97 -14.96
N ASP A 102 -10.81 6.90 -15.55
CA ASP A 102 -11.05 6.77 -16.98
C ASP A 102 -12.42 6.12 -17.20
N ASP A 103 -13.02 6.39 -18.36
CA ASP A 103 -14.36 5.93 -18.73
C ASP A 103 -14.42 4.42 -19.08
N LEU A 104 -13.35 3.69 -18.76
CA LEU A 104 -13.26 2.25 -18.95
C LEU A 104 -14.27 1.51 -18.08
N THR A 105 -14.82 0.44 -18.63
CA THR A 105 -15.63 -0.52 -17.89
C THR A 105 -14.80 -1.26 -16.84
N GLU A 106 -15.47 -1.87 -15.86
CA GLU A 106 -14.78 -2.60 -14.80
C GLU A 106 -13.94 -3.77 -15.35
N ASP A 107 -14.44 -4.44 -16.40
CA ASP A 107 -13.73 -5.55 -17.04
C ASP A 107 -12.48 -5.10 -17.81
N GLU A 108 -12.56 -3.97 -18.54
CA GLU A 108 -11.40 -3.39 -19.23
C GLU A 108 -10.30 -2.94 -18.25
N ARG A 109 -10.69 -2.39 -17.08
CA ARG A 109 -9.73 -2.02 -16.02
C ARG A 109 -9.03 -3.25 -15.44
N ARG A 110 -9.75 -4.38 -15.32
CA ARG A 110 -9.18 -5.63 -14.81
C ARG A 110 -8.20 -6.23 -15.81
N GLU A 111 -8.53 -6.22 -17.11
CA GLU A 111 -7.63 -6.70 -18.16
C GLU A 111 -6.33 -5.88 -18.17
N LEU A 112 -6.43 -4.55 -18.19
CA LEU A 112 -5.25 -3.67 -18.14
C LEU A 112 -4.42 -3.83 -16.86
N LEU A 113 -5.09 -3.97 -15.71
CA LEU A 113 -4.39 -4.18 -14.44
C LEU A 113 -3.75 -5.56 -14.38
N GLY A 114 -4.41 -6.60 -14.90
CA GLY A 114 -3.88 -7.95 -15.01
C GLY A 114 -2.63 -8.01 -15.87
N ASP A 115 -2.68 -7.43 -17.07
CA ASP A 115 -1.55 -7.36 -18.00
C ASP A 115 -0.36 -6.62 -17.39
N GLU A 116 -0.60 -5.52 -16.66
CA GLU A 116 0.46 -4.75 -16.02
C GLU A 116 1.05 -5.49 -14.80
N LEU A 117 0.22 -6.22 -14.03
CA LEU A 117 0.70 -7.04 -12.93
C LEU A 117 1.54 -8.23 -13.42
N GLU A 118 1.14 -8.87 -14.52
CA GLU A 118 1.89 -9.95 -15.16
C GLU A 118 3.23 -9.43 -15.71
N ARG A 119 3.20 -8.30 -16.43
CA ARG A 119 4.42 -7.66 -16.98
C ARG A 119 5.45 -7.31 -15.89
N ARG A 120 4.98 -6.97 -14.69
CA ARG A 120 5.85 -6.58 -13.56
C ARG A 120 6.24 -7.74 -12.65
N GLU A 121 5.87 -8.98 -13.00
CA GLU A 121 6.05 -10.16 -12.15
C GLU A 121 5.55 -9.91 -10.71
N ALA A 122 4.39 -9.24 -10.59
CA ALA A 122 3.82 -8.86 -9.32
C ALA A 122 3.31 -10.09 -8.53
N ASP A 123 2.87 -9.86 -7.29
CA ASP A 123 2.40 -10.93 -6.39
C ASP A 123 1.34 -11.83 -7.08
N PRO A 124 1.57 -13.15 -7.20
CA PRO A 124 0.65 -14.08 -7.86
C PRO A 124 -0.75 -14.11 -7.24
N VAL A 125 -0.86 -13.84 -5.93
CA VAL A 125 -2.15 -13.78 -5.21
C VAL A 125 -2.91 -12.51 -5.59
N LEU A 126 -2.20 -11.40 -5.81
CA LEU A 126 -2.76 -10.14 -6.29
C LEU A 126 -3.24 -10.25 -7.75
N TYR A 127 -2.44 -10.86 -8.62
CA TYR A 127 -2.85 -11.15 -10.00
C TYR A 127 -4.15 -11.95 -10.03
N ARG A 128 -4.21 -13.05 -9.25
CA ARG A 128 -5.42 -13.87 -9.15
C ARG A 128 -6.62 -13.10 -8.62
N ALA A 129 -6.42 -12.20 -7.66
CA ALA A 129 -7.50 -11.38 -7.12
C ALA A 129 -8.06 -10.35 -8.12
N VAL A 130 -7.28 -9.95 -9.13
CA VAL A 130 -7.70 -9.04 -10.21
C VAL A 130 -8.40 -9.80 -11.34
N VAL A 131 -7.83 -10.94 -11.74
CA VAL A 131 -8.31 -11.74 -12.88
C VAL A 131 -9.53 -12.60 -12.52
N GLU A 132 -9.58 -13.14 -11.30
CA GLU A 132 -10.66 -14.01 -10.82
C GLU A 132 -11.38 -13.38 -9.60
N PRO A 133 -12.28 -12.39 -9.79
CA PRO A 133 -12.94 -11.69 -8.69
C PRO A 133 -13.89 -12.59 -7.87
N ASP A 134 -14.43 -13.64 -8.49
CA ASP A 134 -15.31 -14.65 -7.88
C ASP A 134 -14.56 -15.90 -7.41
N ALA A 135 -13.22 -15.89 -7.43
CA ALA A 135 -12.44 -17.03 -6.93
C ALA A 135 -12.78 -17.30 -5.45
N PRO A 136 -13.04 -18.57 -5.08
CA PRO A 136 -13.35 -18.92 -3.71
C PRO A 136 -12.15 -18.64 -2.81
N GLU A 137 -12.41 -18.08 -1.63
CA GLU A 137 -11.37 -17.81 -0.64
C GLU A 137 -10.58 -19.10 -0.32
N PRO A 138 -9.24 -19.03 -0.21
CA PRO A 138 -8.45 -20.19 0.16
C PRO A 138 -8.91 -20.73 1.51
N LYS A 139 -8.96 -22.07 1.64
CA LYS A 139 -9.47 -22.72 2.86
C LYS A 139 -8.66 -22.24 4.08
N PRO A 140 -9.32 -21.79 5.16
CA PRO A 140 -8.62 -21.38 6.37
C PRO A 140 -7.79 -22.54 6.92
N THR A 141 -6.57 -22.22 7.32
CA THR A 141 -5.57 -23.17 7.82
C THR A 141 -5.32 -22.92 9.31
N LEU A 142 -4.61 -23.83 9.99
CA LEU A 142 -4.26 -23.66 11.42
C LEU A 142 -3.42 -22.40 11.70
N LEU A 143 -2.77 -21.83 10.67
CA LEU A 143 -2.07 -20.54 10.76
C LEU A 143 -3.04 -19.36 10.95
N ASP A 144 -4.29 -19.45 10.45
CA ASP A 144 -5.33 -18.44 10.64
C ASP A 144 -5.86 -18.33 12.06
N ALA A 145 -5.68 -19.37 12.88
CA ALA A 145 -6.13 -19.38 14.28
C ALA A 145 -5.12 -18.74 15.24
N LYS A 146 -3.91 -18.42 14.75
CA LYS A 146 -2.80 -17.91 15.56
C LYS A 146 -2.64 -16.38 15.47
N ASN A 147 -3.25 -15.75 14.46
CA ASN A 147 -3.23 -14.30 14.18
C ASN A 147 -4.58 -13.64 14.50
#